data_AF-A0A3A5IEW1-F1
#
_entry.id   AF-A0A3A5IEW1-F1
#
_cell.length_a   1.000
_cell.length_b   1.000
_cell.length_c   1.000
_cell.angle_alpha   90.00
_cell.angle_beta   90.00
_cell.angle_gamma   90.00
#
_symmetry.space_group_name_H-M   'P 1'
#
loop_
_entity.id
_entity.type
_entity.pdbx_description
1 polymer ?
#
loop_
_entity_poly.entity_id
_entity_poly.type
_entity_poly.pdbx_seq_one_letter_code
_entity_poly.pdbx_strand_id
1 'polypeptide(L)' 'MTKSEIESKIAELKMDYIRIQGDIEKLESTGNGVSKAEEQLIRIEKELQELNEELATLSK' A
#
# COMPACT_ATOMS: atom_id res chain seq x y z
N MET A 1 -15.25 1.89 -9.57
CA MET A 1 -14.79 3.30 -9.60
C MET A 1 -14.52 3.73 -11.04
N THR A 2 -14.26 5.00 -11.33
CA THR A 2 -13.69 5.40 -12.63
C THR A 2 -12.20 5.03 -12.69
N LYS A 3 -11.67 4.90 -13.92
CA LYS A 3 -10.24 4.62 -14.14
C LYS A 3 -9.33 5.61 -13.38
N SER A 4 -9.62 6.90 -13.48
CA SER A 4 -8.82 7.95 -12.84
C SER A 4 -8.87 7.89 -11.31
N GLU A 5 -10.01 7.50 -10.72
CA GLU A 5 -10.13 7.34 -9.26
C GLU A 5 -9.31 6.13 -8.78
N ILE A 6 -9.29 5.03 -9.55
CA ILE A 6 -8.49 3.85 -9.21
C ILE A 6 -7.00 4.17 -9.29
N GLU A 7 -6.56 4.84 -10.35
CA GLU A 7 -5.17 5.26 -10.52
C GLU A 7 -4.73 6.21 -9.40
N SER A 8 -5.60 7.14 -8.99
CA SER A 8 -5.34 8.06 -7.87
C SER A 8 -5.20 7.30 -6.55
N LYS A 9 -6.12 6.36 -6.27
CA LYS A 9 -6.08 5.55 -5.05
C LYS A 9 -4.86 4.63 -5.00
N ILE A 10 -4.45 4.05 -6.13
CA ILE A 10 -3.20 3.28 -6.24
C ILE A 10 -1.99 4.17 -5.93
N ALA A 11 -1.97 5.41 -6.42
CA ALA A 11 -0.88 6.34 -6.14
C ALA A 11 -0.79 6.71 -4.64
N GLU A 12 -1.94 6.97 -4.01
CA GLU A 12 -2.03 7.22 -2.56
C GLU A 12 -1.53 6.02 -1.75
N LEU A 13 -2.01 4.81 -2.04
CA LEU A 13 -1.59 3.59 -1.35
C LEU A 13 -0.09 3.31 -1.50
N LYS A 14 0.50 3.61 -2.66
CA LYS A 14 1.95 3.50 -2.86
C LYS A 14 2.74 4.50 -2.00
N MET A 15 2.23 5.72 -1.83
CA MET A 15 2.86 6.72 -0.95
C MET A 15 2.79 6.28 0.51
N ASP A 16 1.65 5.74 0.94
CA ASP A 16 1.50 5.18 2.28
C ASP A 16 2.40 3.96 2.52
N TYR A 17 2.54 3.09 1.53
CA TYR A 17 3.46 1.96 1.57
C TYR A 17 4.90 2.41 1.85
N ILE A 18 5.40 3.38 1.08
CA ILE A 18 6.75 3.94 1.24
C ILE A 18 6.93 4.55 2.64
N ARG A 19 5.93 5.30 3.12
CA ARG A 19 5.97 5.91 4.45
C ARG A 19 6.07 4.85 5.55
N ILE A 20 5.25 3.80 5.48
CA ILE A 20 5.24 2.72 6.47
C ILE A 20 6.54 1.93 6.45
N GLN A 21 7.15 1.71 5.29
CA GLN A 21 8.48 1.11 5.22
C GLN A 21 9.53 1.96 5.95
N GLY A 22 9.52 3.28 5.78
CA GLY A 22 10.39 4.17 6.56
C GLY A 22 10.11 4.13 8.06
N ASP A 23 8.84 4.00 8.46
CA ASP A 23 8.47 3.81 9.86
C ASP A 23 8.99 2.48 10.42
N ILE A 24 8.96 1.40 9.62
CA ILE A 24 9.54 0.09 9.98
C ILE A 24 11.05 0.20 10.19
N GLU A 25 11.80 0.77 9.23
CA GLU A 25 13.26 0.95 9.37
C GLU A 25 13.61 1.71 10.66
N LYS A 26 12.83 2.74 10.99
CA LYS A 26 12.99 3.51 12.22
C LYS A 26 12.67 2.67 13.47
N LEU A 27 11.59 1.90 13.46
CA LEU A 27 11.23 0.99 14.57
C LEU A 27 12.31 -0.07 14.79
N GLU A 28 12.83 -0.68 13.73
CA GLU A 28 13.94 -1.65 13.80
C GLU A 28 15.20 -0.99 14.39
N SER A 29 15.57 0.21 13.92
CA SER A 29 16.75 0.93 14.43
C SER A 29 16.67 1.28 15.91
N THR A 30 15.46 1.34 16.46
CA THR A 30 15.21 1.66 17.88
C THR A 30 14.91 0.42 18.73
N GLY A 31 15.01 -0.78 18.13
CA GLY A 31 14.75 -2.06 18.80
C GLY A 31 13.27 -2.29 19.15
N ASN A 32 12.37 -1.55 18.51
CA ASN A 32 10.93 -1.71 18.69
C ASN A 32 10.37 -2.76 17.73
N GLY A 33 9.29 -3.42 18.13
CA GLY A 33 8.61 -4.41 17.29
C GLY A 33 7.90 -3.77 16.09
N VAL A 34 7.97 -4.44 14.93
CA VAL A 34 7.45 -3.96 13.64
C VAL A 34 6.16 -4.62 13.18
N SER A 35 5.70 -5.66 13.88
CA SER A 35 4.61 -6.54 13.41
C SER A 35 3.33 -5.80 13.01
N LYS A 36 2.96 -4.73 13.74
CA LYS A 36 1.79 -3.92 13.40
C LYS A 36 1.95 -3.16 12.08
N ALA A 37 3.15 -2.65 11.80
CA ALA A 37 3.47 -1.95 10.58
C ALA A 37 3.58 -2.93 9.40
N GLU A 38 4.14 -4.11 9.61
CA GLU A 38 4.14 -5.20 8.61
C GLU A 38 2.71 -5.64 8.25
N GLU A 39 1.84 -5.81 9.25
CA GLU A 39 0.41 -6.08 8.99
C GLU A 39 -0.27 -4.98 8.18
N GLN A 40 0.14 -3.71 8.36
CA GLN A 40 -0.35 -2.60 7.54
C GLN A 40 0.13 -2.72 6.10
N LEU A 41 1.41 -3.06 5.87
CA LEU A 41 1.94 -3.29 4.53
C LEU A 41 1.18 -4.41 3.80
N ILE A 42 0.94 -5.54 4.47
CA ILE A 42 0.18 -6.67 3.89
C ILE A 42 -1.23 -6.24 3.45
N ARG A 43 -1.90 -5.40 4.25
CA ARG A 43 -3.22 -4.87 3.89
C ARG A 43 -3.14 -3.96 2.66
N ILE A 44 -2.14 -3.09 2.59
CA ILE A 44 -1.93 -2.19 1.46
C ILE A 44 -1.60 -3.00 0.19
N GLU A 45 -0.76 -4.02 0.28
CA GLU A 45 -0.42 -4.90 -0.86
C GLU A 45 -1.66 -5.60 -1.41
N LYS A 46 -2.52 -6.11 -0.53
CA LYS A 46 -3.78 -6.72 -0.94
C LYS A 46 -4.71 -5.73 -1.63
N GLU A 47 -4.86 -4.52 -1.07
CA GLU A 47 -5.72 -3.49 -1.67
C GLU A 47 -5.16 -3.00 -3.01
N LEU A 48 -3.84 -2.86 -3.13
CA LEU A 48 -3.17 -2.55 -4.40
C LEU A 48 -3.42 -3.64 -5.44
N GLN A 49 -3.37 -4.92 -5.05
CA GLN A 49 -3.66 -6.02 -5.96
C GLN A 49 -5.10 -5.91 -6.49
N GLU A 50 -6.08 -5.78 -5.59
CA GLU A 50 -7.51 -5.68 -5.94
C GLU A 50 -7.77 -4.50 -6.90
N LEU A 51 -7.19 -3.32 -6.62
CA LEU A 51 -7.33 -2.15 -7.47
C LEU A 51 -6.68 -2.31 -8.85
N ASN A 52 -5.52 -2.96 -8.93
CA ASN A 52 -4.88 -3.24 -10.21
C ASN A 52 -5.68 -4.23 -11.06
N GLU A 53 -6.33 -5.21 -10.44
CA GLU A 53 -7.24 -6.13 -11.12
C GLU A 53 -8.50 -5.43 -11.64
N GLU A 54 -9.09 -4.50 -10.85
CA GLU A 54 -10.21 -3.66 -11.29
C GLU A 54 -9.78 -2.74 -12.47
N LEU A 55 -8.61 -2.11 -12.37
CA LEU A 55 -8.04 -1.25 -13.41
C LEU A 55 -7.79 -2.00 -14.72
N ALA A 56 -7.27 -3.22 -14.62
CA ALA A 56 -7.03 -4.09 -15.77
C ALA A 56 -8.36 -4.51 -16.43
N THR A 57 -9.41 -4.74 -15.64
CA THR A 57 -10.75 -5.07 -16.16
C THR A 57 -11.39 -3.88 -16.88
N LEU A 58 -11.21 -2.66 -16.38
CA LEU A 58 -11.70 -1.43 -16.99
C LEU A 58 -10.92 -1.00 -18.25
N SER A 59 -9.70 -1.50 -18.44
CA SER A 59 -8.84 -1.18 -19.59
C SER A 59 -8.89 -2.24 -20.69
N LYS A 60 -9.74 -3.27 -20.55
CA LYS A 60 -10.05 -4.27 -21.60
C LYS A 60 -11.25 -3.83 -22.43
#